data_AF-A0A9E2RNQ6-F1
#
_entry.id   AF-A0A9E2RNQ6-F1
#
_cell.length_a   1.000
_cell.length_b   1.000
_cell.length_c   1.000
_cell.angle_alpha   90.00
_cell.angle_beta   90.00
_cell.angle_gamma   90.00
#
_symmetry.space_group_name_H-M   'P 1'
#
loop_
_entity.id
_entity.type
_entity.pdbx_description
1 polymer ?
#
loop_
_entity_poly.entity_id
_entity_poly.type
_entity_poly.pdbx_seq_one_letter_code
_entity_poly.pdbx_strand_id
1 'polypeptide(L)'
;MAVQSDVMAAAGPYDRARALSAFKLGDVTFYWITRVCAISVLLILGGIILSLIVGAWPAMKQYGFAFLWTQRWAPSADPPVLGALGPLYGTLVTSFIAMLIAIPVGLGIAIFLTELCPQWLRRPIG
;
A
#
# COMPACT_ATOMS: atom_id res chain seq x y z
N MET A 1 8.31 25.12 -59.58
CA MET A 1 8.04 23.82 -58.93
C MET A 1 9.35 23.09 -58.63
N ALA A 2 10.28 23.71 -57.89
CA ALA A 2 11.60 23.10 -57.58
C ALA A 2 12.23 23.61 -56.26
N VAL A 3 11.53 24.45 -55.48
CA VAL A 3 12.07 25.04 -54.23
C VAL A 3 11.56 24.29 -52.98
N GLN A 4 10.59 23.38 -53.13
CA GLN A 4 9.99 22.62 -52.01
C GLN A 4 10.76 21.32 -51.68
N SER A 5 11.62 20.83 -52.57
CA SER A 5 12.32 19.54 -52.41
C SER A 5 13.52 19.61 -51.45
N ASP A 6 14.19 20.76 -51.36
CA ASP A 6 15.42 20.89 -50.55
C ASP A 6 15.14 21.07 -49.05
N VAL A 7 13.98 21.63 -48.69
CA VAL A 7 13.56 21.82 -47.29
C VAL A 7 13.19 20.51 -46.60
N MET A 8 12.78 19.48 -47.36
CA MET A 8 12.48 18.14 -46.83
C MET A 8 13.74 17.27 -46.67
N ALA A 9 14.85 17.62 -47.35
CA ALA A 9 16.10 16.87 -47.31
C ALA A 9 17.06 17.30 -46.18
N ALA A 10 16.85 18.48 -45.59
CA ALA A 10 17.72 19.04 -44.55
C ALA A 10 17.35 18.60 -43.11
N ALA A 11 16.26 17.83 -42.91
CA ALA A 11 16.01 17.15 -41.65
C ALA A 11 16.84 15.86 -41.59
N GLY A 12 18.17 16.01 -41.54
CA GLY A 12 19.07 14.89 -41.26
C GLY A 12 18.61 14.14 -40.00
N PRO A 13 18.91 12.83 -39.86
CA PRO A 13 18.49 12.04 -38.71
C PRO A 13 19.14 12.59 -37.44
N TYR A 14 18.56 13.65 -36.87
CA TYR A 14 18.90 14.22 -35.59
C TYR A 14 18.87 13.08 -34.60
N ASP A 15 20.03 12.72 -34.07
CA ASP A 15 20.42 12.24 -32.72
C ASP A 15 19.34 11.66 -31.76
N ARG A 16 18.21 11.18 -32.29
CA ARG A 16 17.07 10.59 -31.56
C ARG A 16 17.51 9.30 -30.90
N ALA A 17 18.39 8.53 -31.55
CA ALA A 17 18.97 7.33 -30.98
C ALA A 17 19.79 7.63 -29.71
N ARG A 18 20.51 8.75 -29.66
CA ARG A 18 21.34 9.14 -28.52
C ARG A 18 20.50 9.73 -27.39
N ALA A 19 19.49 10.53 -27.71
CA ALA A 19 18.48 10.99 -26.75
C ALA A 19 17.70 9.80 -26.13
N LEU A 20 17.27 8.82 -26.94
CA LEU A 20 16.59 7.60 -26.46
C LEU A 20 17.51 6.71 -25.61
N SER A 21 18.82 6.66 -25.92
CA SER A 21 19.78 5.88 -25.12
C SER A 21 20.00 6.46 -23.72
N ALA A 22 19.92 7.79 -23.56
CA ALA A 22 19.99 8.44 -22.26
C ALA A 22 18.75 8.12 -21.38
N PHE A 23 17.56 8.01 -21.99
CA PHE A 23 16.34 7.59 -21.28
C PHE A 23 16.34 6.10 -20.91
N LYS A 24 17.01 5.25 -21.69
CA LYS A 24 17.09 3.80 -21.44
C LYS A 24 17.76 3.48 -20.10
N LEU A 25 18.75 4.27 -19.68
CA LEU A 25 19.42 4.07 -18.39
C LEU A 25 18.45 4.39 -17.23
N GLY A 26 17.72 5.50 -17.34
CA GLY A 26 16.74 5.90 -16.33
C GLY A 26 15.61 4.89 -16.16
N ASP A 27 15.09 4.36 -17.28
CA ASP A 27 14.02 3.36 -17.27
C ASP A 27 14.48 2.04 -16.62
N VAL A 28 15.70 1.58 -16.94
CA VAL A 28 16.28 0.38 -16.32
C VAL A 28 16.54 0.58 -14.81
N THR A 29 17.08 1.73 -14.40
CA THR A 29 17.29 2.04 -12.98
C THR A 29 15.96 2.10 -12.23
N PHE A 30 14.95 2.76 -12.80
CA PHE A 30 13.61 2.85 -12.22
C PHE A 30 12.95 1.48 -12.07
N TYR A 31 13.06 0.64 -13.11
CA TYR A 31 12.56 -0.73 -13.09
C TYR A 31 13.18 -1.55 -11.94
N TRP A 32 14.50 -1.51 -11.78
CA TRP A 32 15.18 -2.26 -10.73
C TRP A 32 14.86 -1.74 -9.33
N ILE A 33 14.82 -0.42 -9.13
CA ILE A 33 14.44 0.18 -7.84
C ILE A 33 13.03 -0.25 -7.44
N THR A 34 12.07 -0.12 -8.36
CA THR A 34 10.67 -0.48 -8.11
C THR A 34 10.54 -1.98 -7.82
N ARG A 35 11.26 -2.82 -8.56
CA ARG A 35 11.26 -4.27 -8.36
C ARG A 35 11.88 -4.68 -7.02
N VAL A 36 12.99 -4.06 -6.64
CA VAL A 36 13.61 -4.29 -5.32
C VAL A 36 12.68 -3.84 -4.20
N CYS A 37 11.99 -2.71 -4.37
CA CYS A 37 11.02 -2.21 -3.39
C CYS A 37 9.82 -3.16 -3.25
N ALA A 38 9.28 -3.68 -4.36
CA ALA A 38 8.20 -4.66 -4.33
C ALA A 38 8.62 -5.97 -3.65
N ILE A 39 9.82 -6.48 -3.98
CA ILE A 39 10.37 -7.70 -3.36
C ILE A 39 10.65 -7.47 -1.87
N SER A 40 11.19 -6.31 -1.48
CA SER A 40 11.49 -6.01 -0.08
C SER A 40 10.23 -5.93 0.76
N VAL A 41 9.16 -5.29 0.27
CA VAL A 41 7.85 -5.27 0.94
C VAL A 41 7.33 -6.69 1.15
N LEU A 42 7.40 -7.54 0.12
CA LEU A 42 6.95 -8.93 0.21
C LEU A 42 7.77 -9.74 1.23
N LEU A 43 9.09 -9.56 1.24
CA LEU A 43 9.98 -10.20 2.21
C LEU A 43 9.71 -9.73 3.65
N ILE A 44 9.50 -8.42 3.85
CA ILE A 44 9.16 -7.85 5.17
C ILE A 44 7.83 -8.42 5.64
N LEU A 45 6.82 -8.45 4.78
CA LEU A 45 5.51 -9.02 5.12
C LEU A 45 5.63 -10.50 5.50
N GLY A 46 6.37 -11.29 4.71
CA GLY A 46 6.66 -12.69 5.02
C GLY A 46 7.41 -12.85 6.35
N GLY A 47 8.40 -11.99 6.61
CA GLY A 47 9.15 -11.96 7.87
C GLY A 47 8.28 -11.63 9.08
N ILE A 48 7.35 -10.67 8.95
CA ILE A 48 6.37 -10.35 10.00
C ILE A 48 5.47 -11.55 10.28
N ILE A 49 4.92 -12.20 9.24
CA ILE A 49 4.08 -13.39 9.41
C ILE A 49 4.84 -14.50 10.15
N LEU A 50 6.08 -14.79 9.74
CA LEU A 50 6.92 -15.79 10.41
C LEU A 50 7.22 -15.41 11.87
N SER A 51 7.54 -14.14 12.12
CA SER A 51 7.79 -13.62 13.47
C SER A 51 6.57 -13.78 14.38
N LEU A 52 5.38 -13.48 13.86
CA LEU A 52 4.12 -13.67 14.58
C LEU A 52 3.84 -15.14 14.89
N ILE A 53 4.06 -16.05 13.94
CA ILE A 53 3.87 -17.49 14.15
C ILE A 53 4.81 -18.02 15.24
N VAL A 54 6.10 -17.67 15.15
CA VAL A 54 7.12 -18.11 16.14
C VAL A 54 6.83 -17.51 17.51
N GLY A 55 6.44 -16.24 17.58
CA GLY A 55 6.08 -15.57 18.84
C GLY A 55 4.79 -16.09 19.47
N ALA A 56 3.80 -16.48 18.67
CA ALA A 56 2.53 -17.03 19.15
C ALA A 56 2.60 -18.52 19.53
N TRP A 57 3.58 -19.27 19.02
CA TRP A 57 3.71 -20.71 19.21
C TRP A 57 3.76 -21.16 20.69
N PRO A 58 4.52 -20.53 21.60
CA PRO A 58 4.55 -20.90 23.01
C PRO A 58 3.21 -20.68 23.71
N ALA A 59 2.51 -19.59 23.38
CA ALA A 59 1.19 -19.29 23.91
C ALA A 59 0.14 -20.32 23.45
N MET A 60 0.17 -20.71 22.18
CA MET A 60 -0.69 -21.76 21.66
C MET A 60 -0.41 -23.13 22.31
N LYS A 61 0.85 -23.46 22.62
CA LYS A 61 1.19 -24.71 23.32
C LYS A 61 0.70 -24.76 24.77
N GLN A 62 0.73 -23.64 25.49
CA GLN A 62 0.32 -23.61 26.91
C GLN A 62 -1.20 -23.55 27.09
N TYR A 63 -1.91 -22.79 26.24
CA TYR A 63 -3.34 -22.52 26.42
C TYR A 63 -4.24 -23.22 25.38
N GLY A 64 -3.67 -23.85 24.36
CA GLY A 64 -4.40 -24.55 23.30
C GLY A 64 -5.40 -23.66 22.56
N PHE A 65 -6.45 -24.26 21.98
CA PHE A 65 -7.55 -23.53 21.34
C PHE A 65 -8.36 -22.65 22.31
N ALA A 66 -8.30 -22.93 23.62
CA ALA A 66 -8.96 -22.11 24.64
C ALA A 66 -8.35 -20.70 24.74
N PHE A 67 -7.10 -20.50 24.27
CA PHE A 67 -6.47 -19.19 24.12
C PHE A 67 -7.32 -18.20 23.32
N LEU A 68 -7.99 -18.68 22.26
CA LEU A 68 -8.80 -17.86 21.36
C LEU A 68 -10.12 -17.40 22.00
N TRP A 69 -10.66 -18.18 22.94
CA TRP A 69 -11.93 -17.88 23.59
C TRP A 69 -11.78 -17.29 24.99
N THR A 70 -10.57 -17.33 25.55
CA THR A 70 -10.29 -16.78 26.89
C THR A 70 -10.19 -15.25 26.82
N GLN A 71 -10.99 -14.58 27.64
CA GLN A 71 -11.01 -13.11 27.73
C GLN A 71 -10.05 -12.59 28.81
N ARG A 72 -9.64 -13.46 29.74
CA ARG A 72 -8.85 -13.10 30.91
C ARG A 72 -7.39 -12.89 30.52
N TRP A 73 -6.88 -11.68 30.77
CA TRP A 73 -5.47 -11.32 30.63
C TRP A 73 -4.89 -11.06 32.01
N ALA A 74 -4.23 -12.07 32.59
CA ALA A 74 -3.60 -12.02 33.90
C ALA A 74 -2.21 -12.68 33.86
N PRO A 75 -1.17 -11.95 33.40
CA PRO A 75 0.20 -12.46 33.34
C PRO A 75 0.82 -12.71 34.73
N SER A 76 0.28 -12.07 35.77
CA SER A 76 0.74 -12.15 37.16
C SER A 76 -0.03 -13.16 38.03
N ALA A 77 -0.99 -13.90 37.46
CA ALA A 77 -1.67 -14.98 38.16
C ALA A 77 -0.82 -16.25 38.18
N ASP A 78 -1.01 -17.12 39.17
CA ASP A 78 -0.47 -18.48 39.21
C ASP A 78 -1.62 -19.50 39.04
N PRO A 79 -1.75 -20.19 37.90
CA PRO A 79 -0.95 -20.08 36.67
C PRO A 79 -1.26 -18.80 35.86
N PRO A 80 -0.31 -18.31 35.04
CA PRO A 80 -0.55 -17.16 34.18
C PRO A 80 -1.69 -17.48 33.21
N VAL A 81 -2.51 -16.47 32.89
CA VAL A 81 -3.61 -16.62 31.93
C VAL A 81 -3.46 -15.55 30.87
N LEU A 82 -3.20 -15.97 29.64
CA LEU A 82 -3.10 -15.08 28.49
C LEU A 82 -4.28 -15.38 27.57
N GLY A 83 -5.16 -14.41 27.35
CA GLY A 83 -6.35 -14.56 26.53
C GLY A 83 -6.31 -13.69 25.29
N ALA A 84 -6.51 -14.27 24.10
CA ALA A 84 -6.50 -13.52 22.84
C ALA A 84 -7.80 -12.76 22.55
N LEU A 85 -8.90 -13.13 23.20
CA LEU A 85 -10.22 -12.64 22.81
C LEU A 85 -10.41 -11.14 23.06
N GLY A 86 -9.79 -10.59 24.12
CA GLY A 86 -9.85 -9.16 24.43
C GLY A 86 -9.26 -8.28 23.31
N PRO A 87 -7.98 -8.49 22.92
CA PRO A 87 -7.37 -7.80 21.80
C PRO A 87 -8.12 -8.00 20.47
N LEU A 88 -8.57 -9.23 20.16
CA LEU A 88 -9.33 -9.52 18.93
C LEU A 88 -10.66 -8.78 18.88
N TYR A 89 -11.38 -8.73 20.00
CA TYR A 89 -12.63 -7.98 20.08
C TYR A 89 -12.38 -6.48 19.89
N GLY A 90 -11.32 -5.95 20.48
CA GLY A 90 -10.92 -4.55 20.31
C GLY A 90 -10.61 -4.19 18.85
N THR A 91 -9.90 -5.04 18.10
CA THR A 91 -9.62 -4.79 16.68
C THR A 91 -10.89 -4.85 15.84
N LEU A 92 -11.76 -5.82 16.06
CA LEU A 92 -13.03 -5.94 15.32
C LEU A 92 -13.95 -4.74 15.57
N VAL A 93 -14.12 -4.33 16.82
CA VAL A 93 -14.96 -3.19 17.18
C VAL A 93 -14.37 -1.89 16.64
N THR A 94 -13.06 -1.68 16.76
CA THR A 94 -12.42 -0.46 16.23
C THR A 94 -12.47 -0.40 14.71
N SER A 95 -12.22 -1.51 14.00
CA SER A 95 -12.37 -1.57 12.54
C SER A 95 -13.82 -1.31 12.11
N PHE A 96 -14.80 -1.84 12.84
CA PHE A 96 -16.21 -1.60 12.53
C PHE A 96 -16.60 -0.13 12.72
N ILE A 97 -16.22 0.48 13.84
CA ILE A 97 -16.46 1.91 14.09
C ILE A 97 -15.74 2.77 13.03
N ALA A 98 -14.49 2.41 12.68
CA ALA A 98 -13.74 3.11 11.64
C ALA A 98 -14.45 3.04 10.29
N MET A 99 -14.99 1.88 9.90
CA MET A 99 -15.78 1.74 8.66
C MET A 99 -17.05 2.58 8.70
N LEU A 100 -17.78 2.57 9.83
CA LEU A 100 -19.00 3.37 9.98
C LEU A 100 -18.77 4.87 9.78
N ILE A 101 -17.60 5.38 10.15
CA ILE A 101 -17.23 6.80 9.96
C ILE A 101 -16.63 7.04 8.57
N ALA A 102 -15.73 6.16 8.12
CA ALA A 102 -15.01 6.32 6.86
C ALA A 102 -15.95 6.26 5.64
N ILE A 103 -16.98 5.42 5.67
CA ILE A 103 -17.94 5.26 4.57
C ILE A 103 -18.72 6.55 4.28
N PRO A 104 -19.44 7.17 5.24
CA PRO A 104 -20.18 8.40 4.98
C PRO A 104 -19.27 9.58 4.64
N VAL A 105 -18.09 9.66 5.25
CA VAL A 105 -17.10 10.71 4.92
C VAL A 105 -16.60 10.53 3.48
N GLY A 106 -16.25 9.31 3.07
CA GLY A 106 -15.82 9.00 1.71
C GLY A 106 -16.90 9.31 0.68
N LEU A 107 -18.16 8.96 0.98
CA LEU A 107 -19.30 9.31 0.13
C LEU A 107 -19.50 10.83 0.05
N GLY A 108 -19.38 11.54 1.17
CA GLY A 108 -19.48 13.00 1.22
C GLY A 108 -18.42 13.68 0.35
N ILE A 109 -17.17 13.21 0.40
CA ILE A 109 -16.09 13.72 -0.45
C ILE A 109 -16.38 13.43 -1.93
N ALA A 110 -16.85 12.22 -2.25
CA ALA A 110 -17.20 11.85 -3.61
C ALA A 110 -18.32 12.73 -4.20
N ILE A 111 -19.39 12.98 -3.42
CA ILE A 111 -20.50 13.87 -3.83
C ILE A 111 -20.01 15.31 -3.97
N PHE A 112 -19.20 15.81 -3.03
CA PHE A 112 -18.64 17.16 -3.11
C PHE A 112 -17.82 17.36 -4.40
N LEU A 113 -16.97 16.40 -4.76
CA LEU A 113 -16.16 16.46 -5.97
C LEU A 113 -16.97 16.37 -7.26
N THR A 114 -18.08 15.63 -7.26
CA THR A 114 -18.89 15.37 -8.46
C THR A 114 -19.95 16.44 -8.71
N GLU A 115 -20.69 16.85 -7.66
CA GLU A 115 -21.88 17.69 -7.79
C GLU A 115 -21.65 19.15 -7.36
N LEU A 116 -20.76 19.39 -6.38
CA LEU A 116 -20.66 20.70 -5.72
C LEU A 116 -19.35 21.43 -5.99
N CYS A 117 -18.36 20.78 -6.61
CA CYS A 117 -17.02 21.35 -6.78
C CYS A 117 -17.03 22.50 -7.81
N PRO A 118 -16.77 23.76 -7.38
CA PRO A 118 -16.76 24.90 -8.29
C PRO A 118 -15.56 24.82 -9.26
N GLN A 119 -15.76 25.25 -10.51
CA GLN A 119 -14.80 25.12 -11.62
C GLN A 119 -13.39 25.67 -11.32
N TRP A 120 -13.26 26.62 -10.38
CA TRP A 120 -11.99 27.21 -9.98
C TRP A 120 -11.09 26.24 -9.20
N LEU A 121 -11.67 25.28 -8.46
CA LEU A 121 -10.96 24.24 -7.72
C LEU A 121 -10.67 22.98 -8.57
N ARG A 122 -11.22 22.93 -9.80
CA ARG A 122 -11.10 21.80 -10.73
C ARG A 122 -9.79 21.80 -11.54
N ARG A 123 -9.14 22.95 -11.68
CA ARG A 123 -7.92 23.13 -12.50
C ARG A 123 -6.60 22.60 -11.89
N PRO A 124 -6.39 22.58 -10.57
CA PRO A 124 -5.14 22.08 -9.99
C PRO A 124 -5.20 20.62 -9.45
N ILE A 125 -6.39 20.00 -9.39
CA ILE A 125 -6.58 18.66 -8.77
C ILE A 125 -6.79 17.55 -9.83
N GLY A 126 -7.16 17.90 -11.06
CA GLY A 126 -7.23 16.98 -12.21
C GLY A 126 -6.19 17.32 -13.26
#